data_AF-A0A2V4AI13-F1
#
_entry.id   AF-A0A2V4AI13-F1
#
_cell.length_a   1.000
_cell.length_b   1.000
_cell.length_c   1.000
_cell.angle_alpha   90.00
_cell.angle_beta   90.00
_cell.angle_gamma   90.00
#
_symmetry.space_group_name_H-M   'P 1'
#
loop_
_entity.id
_entity.type
_entity.pdbx_description
1 polymer ?
#
loop_
_entity_poly.entity_id
_entity_poly.type
_entity_poly.pdbx_seq_one_letter_code
_entity_poly.pdbx_strand_id
1 'polypeptide(L)' 'MPNFCEGLTAMLTRRSLATGEVFGAEEIIGLGQALATYTTAGAWQDHAEDWKGRLTPGRVADLVVFEGNLLRTPAERS' A
#
# COMPACT_ATOMS: atom_id res chain seq x y z
N MET A 1 -2.98 -6.01 -14.78
CA MET A 1 -3.18 -5.12 -13.61
C MET A 1 -1.92 -5.25 -12.76
N PRO A 2 -1.34 -4.15 -12.25
CA PRO A 2 -0.17 -4.24 -11.37
C PRO A 2 -0.47 -5.10 -10.13
N ASN A 3 0.54 -5.82 -9.63
CA ASN A 3 0.43 -6.60 -8.40
C ASN A 3 0.60 -5.66 -7.20
N PHE A 4 -0.46 -5.51 -6.40
CA PHE A 4 -0.49 -4.64 -5.23
C PHE A 4 0.59 -5.01 -4.19
N CYS A 5 0.81 -6.30 -3.95
CA CYS A 5 1.79 -6.79 -2.98
C CYS A 5 3.23 -6.44 -3.40
N GLU A 6 3.54 -6.54 -4.69
CA GLU A 6 4.83 -6.08 -5.22
C GLU A 6 5.01 -4.56 -5.03
N GLY A 7 3.93 -3.78 -5.18
CA GLY A 7 3.93 -2.35 -4.92
C GLY A 7 4.18 -2.01 -3.45
N LEU A 8 3.54 -2.72 -2.52
CA LEU A 8 3.82 -2.59 -1.08
C LEU A 8 5.29 -2.92 -0.78
N THR A 9 5.77 -4.07 -1.26
CA THR A 9 7.16 -4.50 -1.06
C THR A 9 8.15 -3.46 -1.58
N ALA A 10 7.89 -2.87 -2.77
CA ALA A 10 8.73 -1.82 -3.34
C ALA A 10 8.77 -0.54 -2.48
N MET A 11 7.63 -0.10 -1.94
CA MET A 11 7.57 1.09 -1.07
C MET A 11 8.20 0.87 0.30
N LEU A 12 8.05 -0.34 0.86
CA LEU A 12 8.55 -0.69 2.19
C LEU A 12 10.05 -1.00 2.21
N THR A 13 10.61 -1.46 1.07
CA THR A 13 12.00 -1.92 1.02
C THR A 13 12.89 -1.06 0.12
N ARG A 14 12.30 -0.42 -0.91
CA ARG A 14 13.02 0.29 -1.98
C ARG A 14 14.15 -0.54 -2.61
N ARG A 15 14.04 -1.87 -2.55
CA ARG A 15 15.07 -2.81 -2.94
C ARG A 15 14.89 -3.28 -4.37
N SER A 16 15.95 -3.18 -5.17
CA SER A 16 16.03 -3.78 -6.50
C SER A 16 15.86 -5.29 -6.42
N LEU A 17 14.91 -5.85 -7.17
CA LEU A 17 14.79 -7.30 -7.33
C LEU A 17 15.96 -7.88 -8.14
N ALA A 18 16.58 -7.09 -9.01
CA ALA A 18 17.67 -7.54 -9.88
C ALA A 18 19.04 -7.50 -9.19
N THR A 19 19.30 -6.47 -8.37
CA THR A 19 20.64 -6.22 -7.79
C THR A 19 20.67 -6.30 -6.27
N GLY A 20 19.51 -6.28 -5.60
CA GLY A 20 19.43 -6.21 -4.15
C GLY A 20 19.80 -4.85 -3.56
N GLU A 21 20.18 -3.87 -4.37
CA GLU A 21 20.50 -2.50 -3.93
C GLU A 21 19.25 -1.78 -3.41
N VAL A 22 19.41 -0.95 -2.38
CA VAL A 22 18.33 -0.08 -1.87
C VAL A 22 18.51 1.30 -2.48
N PHE A 23 17.49 1.78 -3.21
CA PHE A 23 17.52 3.09 -3.86
C PHE A 23 16.82 4.15 -3.02
N GLY A 24 17.49 5.28 -2.76
CA GLY A 24 16.93 6.39 -1.98
C GLY A 24 16.30 5.89 -0.68
N ALA A 25 17.13 5.40 0.23
CA ALA A 25 16.70 4.77 1.49
C ALA A 25 15.85 5.71 2.36
N GLU A 26 16.06 7.02 2.20
CA GLU A 26 15.28 8.10 2.80
C GLU A 26 13.82 8.14 2.34
N GLU A 27 13.50 7.55 1.19
CA GLU A 27 12.15 7.48 0.61
C GLU A 27 11.41 6.20 1.02
N ILE A 28 11.99 5.36 1.89
CA ILE A 28 11.26 4.21 2.46
C ILE A 28 10.14 4.74 3.36
N ILE A 29 8.91 4.29 3.08
CA ILE A 29 7.73 4.66 3.86
C ILE A 29 7.21 3.48 4.67
N GLY A 30 6.48 3.77 5.76
CA GLY A 30 5.86 2.73 6.58
C GLY A 30 4.60 2.15 5.94
N LEU A 31 4.15 0.97 6.42
CA LEU A 31 2.97 0.27 5.90
C LEU A 31 1.71 1.12 5.88
N GLY A 32 1.45 1.95 6.89
CA GLY A 32 0.29 2.84 6.90
C GLY A 32 0.29 3.85 5.76
N GLN A 33 1.46 4.43 5.45
CA GLN A 33 1.62 5.35 4.31
C GLN A 33 1.49 4.60 2.98
N ALA A 34 2.09 3.42 2.88
CA ALA A 34 1.99 2.57 1.69
C ALA A 34 0.54 2.13 1.41
N LEU A 35 -0.26 1.80 2.43
CA LEU A 35 -1.68 1.52 2.27
C LEU A 35 -2.47 2.76 1.86
N ALA A 36 -2.10 3.94 2.38
CA ALA A 36 -2.75 5.19 2.02
C ALA A 36 -2.59 5.54 0.53
N THR A 37 -1.46 5.19 -0.11
CA THR A 37 -1.24 5.44 -1.55
C THR A 37 -2.24 4.68 -2.43
N TYR A 38 -2.69 3.51 -1.99
CA TYR A 38 -3.67 2.68 -2.68
C TYR A 38 -5.13 2.88 -2.24
N THR A 39 -5.37 3.68 -1.20
CA THR A 39 -6.72 3.82 -0.62
C THR A 39 -7.15 5.29 -0.60
N THR A 40 -6.81 6.02 0.46
CA THR A 40 -7.23 7.41 0.65
C THR A 40 -6.64 8.36 -0.39
N ALA A 41 -5.39 8.15 -0.81
CA ALA A 41 -4.75 9.00 -1.82
C ALA A 41 -5.41 8.83 -3.19
N GLY A 42 -5.66 7.60 -3.61
CA GLY A 42 -6.39 7.32 -4.86
C GLY A 42 -7.82 7.87 -4.83
N ALA A 43 -8.52 7.74 -3.70
CA ALA A 43 -9.85 8.33 -3.54
C ALA A 43 -9.83 9.87 -3.70
N TRP A 44 -8.85 10.54 -3.11
CA TRP A 44 -8.68 11.99 -3.25
C TRP A 44 -8.29 12.42 -4.68
N GLN A 45 -7.40 11.68 -5.34
CA GLN A 45 -7.03 11.92 -6.74
C GLN A 45 -8.23 11.83 -7.68
N ASP A 46 -9.18 10.96 -7.36
CA ASP A 46 -10.42 10.78 -8.12
C ASP A 46 -11.55 11.74 -7.69
N HIS A 47 -11.32 12.65 -6.73
CA HIS A 47 -12.34 13.49 -6.10
C HIS A 47 -13.54 12.69 -5.56
N ALA A 48 -13.25 11.52 -4.98
CA ALA A 48 -14.22 10.55 -4.47
C ALA A 48 -13.98 10.24 -2.98
N GLU A 49 -13.20 11.07 -2.29
CA GLU A 49 -12.83 10.91 -0.89
C GLU A 49 -14.00 11.08 0.08
N ASP A 50 -15.18 11.52 -0.39
CA ASP A 50 -16.43 11.59 0.37
C ASP A 50 -17.11 10.21 0.48
N TRP A 51 -17.00 9.36 -0.55
CA TRP A 51 -17.72 8.07 -0.59
C TRP A 51 -16.85 6.81 -0.65
N LYS A 52 -15.56 6.86 -1.06
CA LYS A 52 -14.65 5.70 -1.11
C LYS A 52 -13.33 5.89 -0.34
N GLY A 53 -12.48 4.85 -0.34
CA GLY A 53 -11.11 4.90 0.16
C GLY A 53 -10.93 4.78 1.69
N ARG A 54 -12.02 4.66 2.45
CA ARG A 54 -12.00 4.36 3.90
C ARG A 54 -13.14 3.43 4.27
N LEU A 55 -12.89 2.51 5.20
CA LEU A 55 -13.91 1.65 5.81
C LEU A 55 -14.52 2.35 7.02
N THR A 56 -15.47 3.26 6.76
CA THR A 56 -16.24 3.98 7.79
C THR A 56 -17.72 4.01 7.41
N PRO A 57 -18.66 4.15 8.36
CA PRO A 57 -20.09 4.25 8.05
C PRO A 57 -20.40 5.32 6.99
N GLY A 58 -21.33 5.02 6.08
CA GLY A 58 -21.74 5.91 5.00
C GLY A 58 -20.88 5.84 3.72
N ARG A 59 -19.78 5.07 3.72
CA ARG A 59 -18.92 4.82 2.55
C ARG A 59 -19.16 3.43 1.97
N VAL A 60 -18.69 3.20 0.74
CA VAL A 60 -18.75 1.87 0.13
C VAL A 60 -17.88 0.86 0.86
N ALA A 61 -18.38 -0.37 0.99
CA ALA A 61 -17.66 -1.51 1.56
C ALA A 61 -16.77 -2.19 0.51
N ASP A 62 -15.93 -1.41 -0.17
CA ASP A 62 -14.90 -1.92 -1.08
C ASP A 62 -13.67 -2.33 -0.26
N LEU A 63 -13.40 -3.64 -0.20
CA LEU A 63 -12.37 -4.22 0.65
C LEU A 63 -11.66 -5.37 -0.04
N VAL A 64 -10.40 -5.57 0.38
CA VAL A 64 -9.56 -6.68 -0.03
C VAL A 64 -9.23 -7.51 1.21
N VAL A 65 -9.33 -8.83 1.08
CA VAL A 65 -8.95 -9.77 2.13
C VAL A 65 -7.59 -10.34 1.79
N PHE A 66 -6.67 -10.30 2.76
CA PHE A 66 -5.33 -10.86 2.64
C PHE A 66 -5.24 -12.16 3.44
N GLU A 67 -4.43 -13.09 2.94
CA GLU A 67 -3.96 -14.19 3.76
C GLU A 67 -2.87 -13.68 4.70
N GLY A 68 -3.03 -13.91 6.00
CA GLY A 68 -2.08 -13.46 7.02
C GLY A 68 -2.33 -12.05 7.55
N ASN A 69 -1.33 -11.51 8.25
CA ASN A 69 -1.43 -10.22 8.94
C ASN A 69 -0.31 -9.29 8.46
N LEU A 70 -0.65 -8.32 7.61
CA LEU A 70 0.29 -7.35 7.05
C LEU A 70 1.09 -6.58 8.11
N LEU A 71 0.55 -6.37 9.32
CA LEU A 71 1.28 -5.71 10.42
C LEU A 71 2.41 -6.58 11.00
N ARG A 72 2.38 -7.89 10.70
CA ARG A 72 3.35 -8.88 11.19
C ARG A 72 4.12 -9.56 10.07
N THR A 73 3.67 -9.41 8.82
CA THR A 73 4.38 -9.89 7.64
C THR A 73 5.62 -9.00 7.40
N PRO A 74 6.82 -9.59 7.29
CA PRO A 74 8.00 -8.80 6.95
C PRO A 74 7.91 -8.23 5.54
N ALA A 75 8.45 -7.03 5.36
CA ALA A 75 8.27 -6.19 4.18
C ALA A 75 8.66 -6.86 2.86
N GLU A 76 9.62 -7.79 2.87
CA GLU A 76 10.08 -8.52 1.68
C GLU A 76 9.09 -9.61 1.21
N ARG A 77 8.05 -9.88 2.01
CA ARG A 77 7.04 -10.92 1.76
C ARG A 77 5.60 -10.40 1.83
N SER A 78 5.44 -9.07 1.78
CA SER A 78 4.13 -8.40 1.82
C SER A 78 3.37 -8.52 0.51
#